data_AF-A0A3S0N8D5-F1
#
_entry.id   AF-A0A3S0N8D5-F1
#
_cell.length_a   1.000
_cell.length_b   1.000
_cell.length_c   1.000
_cell.angle_alpha   90.00
_cell.angle_beta   90.00
_cell.angle_gamma   90.00
#
_symmetry.space_group_name_H-M   'P 1'
#
loop_
_entity.id
_entity.type
_entity.pdbx_description
1 polymer ?
#
loop_
_entity_poly.entity_id
_entity_poly.type
_entity_poly.pdbx_seq_one_letter_code
_entity_poly.pdbx_strand_id
1 'polypeptide(L)'
;MTPYNKHAVQKNETLKTVAALYGLEPDALKLFHNNLCSVKDMILIELTGQKEIFIPRNAVEDQNKLVKFGHGNKLAFNPGKMSSGYGVIISIEKEIIKMSLNMKLPSAG
;
A
#
# COMPACT_ATOMS: atom_id res chain seq x y z
N MET A 1 -4.48 -12.61 -5.73
CA MET A 1 -4.33 -11.19 -5.32
C MET A 1 -3.76 -10.41 -6.50
N THR A 2 -4.19 -9.16 -6.71
CA THR A 2 -3.64 -8.31 -7.77
C THR A 2 -2.27 -7.74 -7.35
N PRO A 3 -1.30 -7.64 -8.28
CA PRO A 3 0.06 -7.17 -8.00
C PRO A 3 0.18 -5.63 -7.95
N TYR A 4 -0.93 -4.89 -7.88
CA TYR A 4 -0.98 -3.44 -7.94
C TYR A 4 -2.11 -2.85 -7.08
N ASN A 5 -1.96 -1.57 -6.72
CA ASN A 5 -3.01 -0.71 -6.19
C ASN A 5 -3.53 0.21 -7.31
N LYS A 6 -4.69 0.83 -7.08
CA LYS A 6 -5.23 1.86 -7.97
C LYS A 6 -5.16 3.22 -7.29
N HIS A 7 -4.66 4.22 -7.99
CA HIS A 7 -4.72 5.61 -7.60
C HIS A 7 -5.74 6.34 -8.46
N ALA A 8 -6.70 7.02 -7.83
CA ALA A 8 -7.69 7.82 -8.54
C ALA A 8 -7.12 9.22 -8.80
N VAL A 9 -6.95 9.56 -10.08
CA VAL A 9 -6.32 10.82 -10.51
C VAL A 9 -7.22 11.99 -10.12
N GLN A 10 -6.66 12.91 -9.35
CA GLN A 10 -7.28 14.15 -8.90
C GLN A 10 -7.15 15.27 -9.93
N LYS A 11 -8.01 16.28 -9.81
CA LYS A 11 -7.94 17.46 -10.66
C LYS A 11 -6.59 18.16 -10.48
N ASN A 12 -5.93 18.47 -11.59
CA ASN A 12 -4.60 19.11 -11.67
C ASN A 12 -3.41 18.23 -11.24
N GLU A 13 -3.59 16.93 -11.01
CA GLU A 13 -2.46 16.02 -10.89
C GLU A 13 -1.77 15.83 -12.24
N THR A 14 -0.46 15.65 -12.17
CA THR A 14 0.39 15.21 -13.27
C THR A 14 1.00 13.87 -12.92
N LEU A 15 1.46 13.12 -13.92
CA LEU A 15 2.22 11.89 -13.75
C LEU A 15 3.40 12.13 -12.80
N LYS A 16 4.05 13.30 -12.89
CA LYS A 16 5.16 13.68 -12.02
C LYS A 16 4.73 13.82 -10.55
N THR A 17 3.63 14.51 -10.27
CA THR A 17 3.17 14.69 -8.88
C THR A 17 2.72 13.37 -8.28
N VAL A 18 2.05 12.52 -9.06
CA VAL A 18 1.62 11.19 -8.59
C VAL A 18 2.83 10.26 -8.39
N ALA A 19 3.80 10.27 -9.28
CA ALA A 19 5.04 9.50 -9.11
C ALA A 19 5.78 9.92 -7.83
N ALA A 20 5.90 11.24 -7.59
CA ALA A 20 6.51 11.77 -6.37
C ALA A 20 5.77 11.35 -5.10
N LEU A 21 4.44 11.30 -5.11
CA LEU A 21 3.61 10.84 -3.99
C LEU A 21 3.97 9.42 -3.55
N TYR A 22 4.25 8.55 -4.51
CA TYR A 22 4.59 7.15 -4.27
C TYR A 22 6.11 6.88 -4.23
N GLY A 23 6.94 7.92 -4.40
CA GLY A 23 8.40 7.80 -4.45
C GLY A 23 8.92 7.00 -5.65
N LEU A 24 8.27 7.16 -6.80
CA LEU A 24 8.60 6.52 -8.07
C LEU A 24 9.15 7.55 -9.06
N GLU A 25 9.94 7.08 -10.03
CA GLU A 25 10.25 7.88 -11.22
C GLU A 25 9.03 7.93 -12.16
N PRO A 26 8.72 9.09 -12.77
CA PRO A 26 7.55 9.23 -13.65
C PRO A 26 7.51 8.22 -14.80
N ASP A 27 8.65 7.96 -15.44
CA ASP A 27 8.75 6.99 -16.53
C ASP A 27 8.52 5.55 -16.05
N ALA A 28 8.97 5.22 -14.84
CA ALA A 28 8.74 3.91 -14.24
C ALA A 28 7.25 3.70 -13.93
N LEU A 29 6.58 4.71 -13.39
CA LEU A 29 5.13 4.69 -13.14
C LEU A 29 4.34 4.54 -14.44
N LYS A 30 4.69 5.31 -15.46
CA LYS A 30 4.08 5.22 -16.80
C LYS A 30 4.24 3.83 -17.40
N LEU A 31 5.46 3.29 -17.39
CA LEU A 31 5.74 1.95 -17.93
C LEU A 31 4.93 0.89 -17.19
N PHE A 32 4.90 0.96 -15.85
CA PHE A 32 4.14 0.02 -15.03
C PHE A 32 2.65 0.04 -15.35
N HIS A 33 2.05 1.24 -15.44
CA HIS A 33 0.64 1.38 -15.78
C HIS A 33 0.34 0.87 -17.20
N ASN A 34 1.14 1.26 -18.20
CA ASN A 34 0.93 0.90 -19.60
C ASN A 34 1.05 -0.62 -19.84
N ASN A 35 1.83 -1.33 -19.03
CA ASN A 35 1.94 -2.79 -19.10
C ASN A 35 0.69 -3.52 -18.58
N LEU A 36 -0.19 -2.84 -17.86
CA LEU A 36 -1.35 -3.42 -17.18
C LEU A 36 -2.69 -2.88 -17.69
N CYS A 37 -2.70 -1.73 -18.36
CA CYS A 37 -3.92 -1.08 -18.84
C CYS A 37 -4.31 -1.50 -20.26
N SER A 38 -5.52 -1.11 -20.66
CA SER A 38 -5.93 -1.20 -22.06
C SER A 38 -5.26 -0.09 -22.87
N VAL A 39 -5.12 -0.27 -24.19
CA VAL A 39 -4.48 0.72 -25.09
C VAL A 39 -5.11 2.12 -24.96
N LYS A 40 -6.42 2.20 -24.72
CA LYS A 40 -7.17 3.47 -24.57
C LYS A 40 -6.75 4.28 -23.33
N ASP A 41 -6.22 3.61 -22.32
CA ASP A 41 -5.85 4.22 -21.04
C ASP A 41 -4.34 4.48 -20.94
N MET A 42 -3.56 4.12 -21.97
CA MET A 42 -2.12 4.32 -21.98
C MET A 42 -1.74 5.80 -21.80
N ILE A 43 -0.70 6.01 -21.01
CA ILE A 43 -0.06 7.31 -20.82
C ILE A 43 1.05 7.42 -21.86
N LEU A 44 0.90 8.32 -22.82
CA LEU A 44 1.89 8.53 -23.89
C LEU A 44 3.01 9.48 -23.47
N ILE A 45 2.65 10.60 -22.84
CA ILE A 45 3.58 11.63 -22.38
C ILE A 45 3.18 12.04 -20.96
N GLU A 46 1.93 12.43 -20.77
CA GLU A 46 1.38 12.98 -19.53
C GLU A 46 -0.03 12.44 -19.28
N LEU A 47 -0.59 12.68 -18.09
CA LEU A 47 -2.01 12.38 -17.81
C LEU A 47 -2.91 13.30 -18.64
N THR A 48 -3.74 12.72 -19.51
CA THR A 48 -4.60 13.45 -20.46
C THR A 48 -6.08 13.14 -20.30
N GLY A 49 -6.44 12.22 -19.41
CA GLY A 49 -7.82 11.83 -19.15
C GLY A 49 -8.00 10.55 -18.33
N GLN A 50 -6.90 9.93 -17.89
CA GLN A 50 -6.92 8.75 -17.04
C GLN A 50 -7.62 9.08 -15.72
N LYS A 51 -8.71 8.36 -15.40
CA LYS A 51 -9.39 8.47 -14.10
C LYS A 51 -8.67 7.71 -13.00
N GLU A 52 -7.99 6.63 -13.38
CA GLU A 52 -7.26 5.75 -12.48
C GLU A 52 -5.93 5.38 -13.13
N ILE A 53 -4.88 5.28 -12.31
CA ILE A 53 -3.61 4.69 -12.72
C ILE A 53 -3.21 3.54 -11.79
N PHE A 54 -2.41 2.62 -12.32
CA PHE A 54 -1.94 1.46 -11.56
C PHE A 54 -0.63 1.79 -10.89
N ILE A 55 -0.58 1.55 -9.58
CA ILE A 55 0.59 1.78 -8.75
C ILE A 55 1.14 0.42 -8.32
N PRO A 56 2.46 0.19 -8.37
CA PRO A 56 3.07 -0.99 -7.77
C PRO A 56 2.54 -1.18 -6.36
N ARG A 57 2.18 -2.43 -6.01
CA ARG A 57 1.53 -2.69 -4.73
C ARG A 57 2.33 -2.15 -3.55
N ASN A 58 3.67 -2.20 -3.67
CA ASN A 58 4.66 -1.78 -2.68
C ASN A 58 4.93 -0.29 -2.60
N ALA A 59 4.40 0.51 -3.52
CA ALA A 59 4.53 1.95 -3.42
C ALA A 59 3.56 2.50 -2.36
N VAL A 60 4.05 3.36 -1.48
CA VAL A 60 3.30 3.92 -0.35
C VAL A 60 3.03 5.39 -0.63
N GLU A 61 1.77 5.80 -0.48
CA GLU A 61 1.22 7.13 -0.82
C GLU A 61 1.82 8.30 -0.01
N ASP A 62 2.77 8.03 0.87
CA ASP A 62 3.56 9.01 1.59
C ASP A 62 4.70 8.26 2.30
N GLN A 63 5.93 8.45 1.85
CA GLN A 63 7.09 7.82 2.48
C GLN A 63 7.27 8.25 3.95
N ASN A 64 6.71 9.39 4.37
CA ASN A 64 6.75 9.82 5.77
C ASN A 64 5.82 9.01 6.68
N LYS A 65 4.85 8.28 6.11
CA LYS A 65 4.01 7.33 6.86
C LYS A 65 4.71 6.00 7.14
N LEU A 66 5.90 5.77 6.56
CA LEU A 66 6.66 4.55 6.80
C LEU A 66 7.22 4.55 8.22
N VAL A 67 6.86 3.53 9.00
CA VAL A 67 7.48 3.28 10.31
C VAL A 67 8.88 2.73 10.07
N LYS A 68 9.90 3.48 10.49
CA LYS A 68 11.31 3.05 10.41
C LYS A 68 11.60 2.04 11.51
N PHE A 69 11.65 0.77 11.16
CA PHE A 69 12.13 -0.27 12.07
C PHE A 69 13.67 -0.24 12.14
N GLY A 70 14.20 0.11 13.30
CA GLY A 70 15.59 -0.06 13.72
C GLY A 70 15.78 -1.17 14.75
N HIS A 71 17.01 -1.32 15.23
CA HIS A 71 17.35 -2.26 16.29
C HIS A 71 16.56 -1.95 17.58
N GLY A 72 16.00 -2.97 18.24
CA GLY A 72 15.27 -2.80 19.51
C GLY A 72 13.77 -2.51 19.42
N ASN A 73 13.19 -2.45 18.21
CA ASN A 73 11.73 -2.33 18.09
C ASN A 73 11.02 -3.58 18.60
N LYS A 74 9.97 -3.38 19.41
CA LYS A 74 9.21 -4.46 20.06
C LYS A 74 7.72 -4.31 19.79
N LEU A 75 7.08 -5.40 19.38
CA LEU A 75 5.63 -5.55 19.45
C LEU A 75 5.30 -6.21 20.80
N ALA A 76 4.52 -5.55 21.64
CA ALA A 76 4.12 -6.09 22.95
C ALA A 76 2.62 -6.41 22.95
N PHE A 77 2.27 -7.65 23.32
CA PHE A 77 0.90 -8.08 23.54
C PHE A 77 0.67 -8.29 25.04
N ASN A 78 -0.20 -7.46 25.63
CA ASN A 78 -0.51 -7.49 27.07
C ASN A 78 -2.03 -7.71 27.27
N PRO A 79 -2.51 -8.97 27.31
CA PRO A 79 -3.92 -9.25 27.54
C PRO A 79 -4.32 -8.91 28.98
N GLY A 80 -5.47 -8.25 29.15
CA GLY A 80 -5.95 -7.77 30.46
C GLY A 80 -6.48 -8.87 31.40
N LYS A 81 -6.82 -10.06 30.89
CA LYS A 81 -7.21 -11.23 31.70
C LYS A 81 -6.47 -12.44 31.18
N MET A 82 -5.69 -13.13 32.00
CA MET A 82 -4.90 -14.30 31.54
C MET A 82 -5.72 -15.60 31.46
N SER A 83 -6.98 -15.59 31.88
CA SER A 83 -7.85 -16.78 31.95
C SER A 83 -8.57 -17.12 30.64
N SER A 84 -8.41 -16.29 29.60
CA SER A 84 -8.98 -16.54 28.27
C SER A 84 -7.86 -16.91 27.30
N GLY A 85 -8.13 -17.84 26.37
CA GLY A 85 -7.16 -18.19 25.33
C GLY A 85 -7.03 -17.05 24.32
N TYR A 86 -5.85 -16.42 24.27
CA TYR A 86 -5.52 -15.44 23.23
C TYR A 86 -4.49 -16.04 22.28
N GLY A 87 -4.69 -15.80 20.98
CA GLY A 87 -3.70 -16.08 19.95
C GLY A 87 -3.36 -14.80 19.20
N VAL A 88 -2.07 -14.58 18.97
CA VAL A 88 -1.59 -13.51 18.07
C VAL A 88 -0.96 -14.21 16.86
N ILE A 89 -1.46 -13.90 15.67
CA ILE A 89 -0.84 -14.33 14.41
C ILE A 89 -0.17 -13.10 13.80
N ILE A 90 1.13 -13.20 13.57
CA ILE A 90 1.91 -12.17 12.88
C ILE A 90 2.25 -12.72 11.50
N SER A 91 1.57 -12.20 10.47
CA SER A 91 1.88 -12.53 9.08
C SER A 91 2.84 -11.50 8.52
N ILE A 92 4.08 -11.93 8.22
CA ILE A 92 5.09 -11.10 7.56
C ILE A 92 5.08 -11.49 6.09
N GLU A 93 4.36 -10.73 5.28
CA GLU A 93 4.41 -10.86 3.83
C GLU A 93 5.61 -10.06 3.32
N LYS A 94 6.54 -10.72 2.62
CA LYS A 94 7.62 -10.05 1.91
C LYS A 94 7.00 -9.18 0.82
N GLU A 95 6.75 -7.91 1.14
CA GLU A 95 7.10 -6.73 0.34
C GLU A 95 6.53 -5.41 0.88
N ILE A 96 5.68 -5.38 1.90
CA ILE A 96 5.19 -4.11 2.46
C ILE A 96 4.85 -4.28 3.93
N ILE A 97 5.57 -3.57 4.80
CA ILE A 97 5.27 -3.57 6.22
C ILE A 97 4.01 -2.72 6.44
N LYS A 98 2.83 -3.34 6.33
CA LYS A 98 1.57 -2.81 6.83
C LYS A 98 1.12 -3.67 8.01
N MET A 99 1.16 -3.10 9.20
CA MET A 99 0.76 -3.78 10.43
C MET A 99 -0.76 -3.61 10.62
N SER A 100 -1.50 -4.71 10.64
CA SER A 100 -2.95 -4.70 10.83
C SER A 100 -3.31 -5.60 12.02
N LEU A 101 -3.98 -5.06 13.04
CA LEU A 101 -4.42 -5.79 14.23
C LEU A 101 -5.89 -6.21 14.06
N ASN A 102 -6.16 -7.50 13.94
CA ASN A 102 -7.52 -8.04 13.97
C ASN A 102 -7.75 -8.78 15.28
N MET A 103 -8.71 -8.30 16.09
CA MET A 103 -9.10 -8.91 17.35
C MET A 103 -10.34 -9.78 17.13
N LYS A 104 -10.25 -11.08 17.41
CA LYS A 104 -11.42 -11.97 17.41
C LYS A 104 -11.73 -12.30 18.87
N LEU A 105 -12.81 -11.71 19.39
CA LEU A 105 -13.32 -12.06 20.72
C LEU A 105 -13.97 -13.45 20.64
N PRO A 106 -13.72 -14.35 21.61
CA PRO A 106 -14.45 -15.60 21.68
C PRO A 106 -15.93 -15.31 21.94
N SER A 107 -16.80 -15.99 21.20
CA SER A 107 -18.23 -16.03 21.50
C SER A 107 -18.40 -16.63 22.90
N ALA A 108 -19.08 -15.92 23.79
CA ALA A 108 -19.50 -16.48 25.07
C ALA A 108 -20.49 -17.62 24.79
N GLY A 109 -20.06 -18.84 25.09
CA GLY A 109 -20.92 -20.01 25.22
C GLY A 109 -21.29 -20.22 26.68
#